data_AF-A0A1I7TC74-F1
#
_entry.id   AF-A0A1I7TC74-F1
#
_cell.length_a   1.000
_cell.length_b   1.000
_cell.length_c   1.000
_cell.angle_alpha   90.00
_cell.angle_beta   90.00
_cell.angle_gamma   90.00
#
_symmetry.space_group_name_H-M   'P 1'
#
loop_
_entity.id
_entity.type
_entity.pdbx_description
1 polymer ?
#
loop_
_entity_poly.entity_id
_entity_poly.type
_entity_poly.pdbx_seq_one_letter_code
_entity_poly.pdbx_strand_id
1 'polypeptide(L)' 'MSLFHFLKSFAQFIAITFSLFTNIVLITLVIHKSPKKLGNYKYLMCYFCVMSMIYAGLDYVVQPVCLGYGT' A
#
# COMPACT_ATOMS: atom_id res chain seq x y z
N MET A 1 -19.01 -18.89 -9.58
CA MET A 1 -18.80 -17.41 -9.60
C MET A 1 -18.50 -16.83 -8.21
N SER A 2 -19.10 -17.36 -7.13
CA SER A 2 -18.88 -16.87 -5.74
C SER A 2 -17.47 -17.12 -5.17
N LEU A 3 -16.86 -18.28 -5.46
CA LEU A 3 -15.57 -18.67 -4.88
C LEU A 3 -14.41 -17.76 -5.34
N PHE A 4 -14.38 -17.39 -6.62
CA PHE A 4 -13.41 -16.44 -7.15
C PHE A 4 -13.52 -15.05 -6.50
N HIS A 5 -14.74 -14.59 -6.24
CA HIS A 5 -14.98 -13.30 -5.58
C HIS A 5 -14.48 -13.32 -4.13
N PHE A 6 -14.68 -14.44 -3.44
CA PHE A 6 -14.21 -14.65 -2.07
C PHE A 6 -12.68 -14.67 -1.98
N LEU A 7 -12.04 -15.41 -2.90
CA LEU A 7 -10.57 -15.47 -2.99
C LEU A 7 -9.97 -14.08 -3.24
N LYS A 8 -10.58 -13.29 -4.14
CA LYS A 8 -10.13 -11.95 -4.47
C LYS A 8 -10.25 -11.01 -3.26
N SER A 9 -11.38 -11.06 -2.55
CA SER A 9 -11.59 -10.27 -1.33
C SER A 9 -10.58 -10.62 -0.24
N PHE A 10 -10.26 -11.91 -0.09
CA PHE A 10 -9.29 -12.37 0.90
C PHE A 10 -7.86 -11.93 0.55
N ALA A 11 -7.47 -12.05 -0.72
CA ALA A 11 -6.19 -11.57 -1.21
C ALA A 11 -6.02 -10.05 -1.03
N GLN A 12 -7.07 -9.27 -1.28
CA GLN A 12 -7.09 -7.82 -1.06
C GLN A 12 -6.94 -7.46 0.41
N PHE A 13 -7.60 -8.19 1.31
CA PHE A 13 -7.45 -7.99 2.75
C PHE A 13 -6.00 -8.21 3.21
N ILE A 14 -5.35 -9.27 2.71
CA ILE A 14 -3.94 -9.53 2.99
C ILE A 14 -3.05 -8.43 2.39
N ALA A 15 -3.32 -7.99 1.16
CA ALA A 15 -2.53 -6.96 0.48
C ALA A 15 -2.59 -5.61 1.21
N ILE A 16 -3.78 -5.20 1.66
CA ILE A 16 -3.97 -3.95 2.42
C ILE A 16 -3.25 -4.05 3.78
N THR A 17 -3.41 -5.18 4.48
CA THR A 17 -2.74 -5.41 5.76
C THR A 17 -1.22 -5.41 5.62
N PHE A 18 -0.69 -6.07 4.59
CA PHE A 18 0.74 -6.10 4.29
C PHE A 18 1.25 -4.71 3.93
N SER A 19 0.54 -3.97 3.07
CA SER A 19 0.93 -2.62 2.66
C SER A 19 0.96 -1.65 3.85
N LEU A 20 -0.01 -1.71 4.74
CA LEU A 20 0.00 -0.93 5.99
C LEU A 20 1.20 -1.31 6.87
N PHE A 21 1.44 -2.60 7.07
CA PHE A 21 2.56 -3.08 7.87
C PHE A 21 3.91 -2.63 7.29
N THR A 22 4.13 -2.80 5.99
CA THR A 22 5.37 -2.41 5.31
C THR A 22 5.61 -0.90 5.40
N ASN A 23 4.58 -0.08 5.19
CA ASN A 23 4.70 1.39 5.31
C ASN A 23 5.02 1.84 6.74
N ILE A 24 4.42 1.22 7.76
CA ILE A 24 4.74 1.49 9.18
C ILE A 24 6.19 1.09 9.50
N VAL A 25 6.63 -0.07 9.01
CA VAL A 25 8.02 -0.54 9.20
C VAL A 25 9.00 0.41 8.53
N LEU A 26 8.72 0.90 7.32
CA LEU A 26 9.56 1.88 6.63
C LEU A 26 9.67 3.19 7.41
N ILE A 27 8.56 3.75 7.88
CA ILE A 27 8.56 4.97 8.71
C ILE A 27 9.38 4.75 9.98
N THR A 28 9.20 3.60 10.64
CA THR A 28 9.95 3.22 11.85
C THR A 28 11.46 3.13 11.54
N LEU A 29 11.85 2.53 10.41
CA LEU A 29 13.25 2.41 9.99
C LEU A 29 13.88 3.78 9.69
N VAL A 30 13.12 4.67 9.04
CA VAL A 30 13.53 6.05 8.72
C VAL A 30 13.75 6.88 9.99
N ILE A 31 12.91 6.69 11.00
CA ILE A 31 13.05 7.40 12.28
C ILE A 31 14.22 6.81 13.08
N HIS A 32 14.27 5.49 13.26
CA HIS A 32 15.15 4.84 14.23
C HIS A 32 16.58 4.62 13.72
N LYS A 33 16.77 4.39 12.42
CA LYS A 33 18.07 3.94 11.87
C LYS A 33 18.70 4.92 10.88
N SER A 34 18.21 6.16 10.79
CA SER A 34 18.67 7.06 9.74
C SER A 34 19.91 7.88 10.15
N PRO A 35 21.09 7.61 9.56
CA PRO A 35 22.31 8.36 9.81
C PRO A 35 22.18 9.83 9.35
N LYS A 36 22.86 10.73 10.06
CA LYS A 36 22.83 12.20 9.85
C LYS A 36 23.19 12.67 8.42
N LYS A 37 23.72 11.79 7.55
CA LYS A 37 23.98 12.05 6.12
C LYS A 37 22.73 11.99 5.22
N LEU A 38 21.62 11.43 5.67
CA LEU A 38 20.37 11.27 4.89
C LEU A 38 19.34 12.38 5.17
N GLY A 39 19.80 13.61 5.47
CA GLY A 39 18.96 14.73 5.93
C GLY A 39 17.64 14.89 5.15
N ASN A 40 17.72 15.25 3.87
CA ASN A 40 16.52 15.50 3.05
C ASN A 40 15.87 14.22 2.49
N TYR A 41 16.60 13.10 2.50
CA TYR A 41 16.14 11.83 1.92
C TYR A 41 15.11 11.11 2.80
N LYS A 42 15.07 11.41 4.10
CA LYS A 42 13.99 10.96 5.01
C LYS A 42 12.61 11.36 4.51
N TYR A 43 12.48 12.57 3.97
CA TYR A 43 11.21 13.06 3.45
C TYR A 43 10.78 12.32 2.18
N LEU A 44 11.72 11.93 1.31
CA LEU A 44 11.41 11.09 0.14
C LEU A 44 10.90 9.70 0.54
N MET A 45 11.48 9.07 1.55
CA MET A 45 11.02 7.75 2.01
C MET A 45 9.65 7.81 2.67
N CYS A 46 9.37 8.88 3.43
CA CYS A 46 8.03 9.12 3.96
C CYS A 46 7.01 9.37 2.83
N TYR A 47 7.40 10.16 1.82
CA TYR A 47 6.58 10.40 0.64
C TYR A 47 6.27 9.12 -0.15
N PHE A 48 7.27 8.24 -0.33
CA PHE A 48 7.07 6.94 -0.96
C PHE A 48 6.06 6.09 -0.19
N CYS A 49 6.09 6.12 1.16
CA CYS A 49 5.13 5.39 1.97
C CYS A 49 3.70 5.94 1.84
N VAL A 50 3.55 7.27 1.84
CA VAL A 50 2.25 7.92 1.64
C VAL A 50 1.70 7.60 0.25
N MET A 51 2.54 7.68 -0.78
CA MET A 51 2.15 7.33 -2.15
C MET A 51 1.75 5.86 -2.27
N SER A 52 2.46 4.96 -1.58
CA SER A 52 2.14 3.53 -1.57
C SER A 52 0.79 3.24 -0.87
N MET A 53 0.46 3.95 0.22
CA MET A 53 -0.87 3.88 0.84
C MET A 53 -1.98 4.41 -0.08
N ILE A 54 -1.75 5.53 -0.77
CA ILE A 54 -2.71 6.07 -1.75
C ILE A 54 -2.91 5.08 -2.89
N TYR A 55 -1.83 4.49 -3.40
CA TYR A 55 -1.90 3.51 -4.49
C TYR A 55 -2.68 2.25 -4.08
N ALA A 56 -2.49 1.75 -2.85
CA ALA A 56 -3.26 0.62 -2.34
C ALA A 56 -4.76 0.95 -2.20
N GLY A 57 -5.09 2.17 -1.78
CA GLY A 57 -6.49 2.64 -1.73
C GLY A 57 -7.09 2.77 -3.13
N LEU A 58 -6.35 3.33 -4.08
CA LEU A 58 -6.79 3.44 -5.48
C LEU A 58 -6.98 2.07 -6.12
N ASP A 59 -6.09 1.11 -5.88
CA ASP A 59 -6.21 -0.26 -6.40
C ASP A 59 -7.49 -0.94 -5.91
N TYR A 60 -7.83 -0.74 -4.64
CA TYR A 60 -9.09 -1.23 -4.06
C TYR A 60 -10.32 -0.56 -4.70
N VAL A 61 -10.28 0.74 -4.97
CA VAL A 61 -11.39 1.51 -5.58
C VAL A 61 -11.54 1.23 -7.08
N VAL A 62 -10.43 1.03 -7.80
CA VAL A 62 -10.43 0.74 -9.24
C VAL A 62 -10.92 -0.68 -9.51
N GLN A 63 -10.69 -1.61 -8.59
CA GLN A 63 -11.07 -3.01 -8.75
C GLN A 63 -12.57 -3.26 -9.07
N PRO A 64 -13.56 -2.62 -8.42
CA PRO A 64 -14.97 -2.72 -8.83
C PRO A 64 -15.27 -1.97 -10.13
N VAL A 65 -14.57 -0.87 -10.41
CA VAL A 65 -14.79 -0.05 -11.61
C VAL A 65 -14.35 -0.77 -12.89
N CYS A 66 -13.19 -1.42 -12.90
CA CYS A 66 -12.72 -2.21 -14.04
C CYS A 66 -13.59 -3.46 -14.30
N LEU A 67 -14.23 -4.01 -13.27
CA LEU A 67 -15.18 -5.13 -13.41
C LEU A 67 -16.49 -4.71 -14.09
N GLY A 68 -16.90 -3.45 -13.97
CA GLY A 68 -18.11 -2.92 -14.61
C GLY A 68 -17.91 -2.42 -16.06
N TYR A 69 -16.68 -2.21 -16.51
CA TYR A 69 -16.38 -1.65 -17.85
C TYR A 69 -16.07 -2.74 -18.89
N GLY A 70 -15.99 -4.01 -18.45
CA GLY A 70 -15.78 -5.18 -19.28
C GLY A 70 -17.05 -5.94 -19.65
N THR A 71 -18.22 -5.29 -19.60
CA THR A 71 -19.50 -5.81 -20.14
C THR A 71 -19.83 -5.14 -21.45
#